data_AF-A0A143G2Q5-F1
#
_entry.id   AF-A0A143G2Q5-F1
#
_cell.length_a   1.000
_cell.length_b   1.000
_cell.length_c   1.000
_cell.angle_alpha   90.00
_cell.angle_beta   90.00
_cell.angle_gamma   90.00
#
_symmetry.space_group_name_H-M   'P 1'
#
loop_
_entity.id
_entity.type
_entity.pdbx_description
1 polymer ?
#
loop_
_entity_poly.entity_id
_entity_poly.type
_entity_poly.pdbx_seq_one_letter_code
_entity_poly.pdbx_strand_id
1 'polypeptide(L)' 'MSVRVTPKGKVVFQLRYRYAGKQHRLDLDLYPNIPLKEVRTESDRLREELEKGYAPTTG' A
#
# COMPACT_ATOMS: atom_id res chain seq x y z
N MET A 1 -1.28 -6.49 4.11
CA MET A 1 -0.14 -5.88 3.39
C MET A 1 0.80 -6.99 2.96
N SER A 2 1.37 -6.92 1.76
CA SER A 2 2.33 -7.90 1.23
C SER A 2 3.60 -7.21 0.75
N VAL A 3 4.71 -7.94 0.72
CA VAL A 3 6.00 -7.47 0.22
C VAL A 3 6.32 -8.17 -1.08
N ARG A 4 6.71 -7.42 -2.12
CA ARG A 4 7.14 -7.94 -3.41
C ARG A 4 8.59 -7.55 -3.65
N VAL A 5 9.48 -8.53 -3.78
CA VAL A 5 10.86 -8.29 -4.20
C VAL A 5 10.95 -8.47 -5.72
N THR A 6 11.43 -7.45 -6.42
CA THR A 6 11.69 -7.52 -7.86
C THR A 6 12.99 -8.28 -8.14
N PRO A 7 13.18 -8.86 -9.34
CA PRO A 7 14.45 -9.50 -9.71
C PRO A 7 15.67 -8.56 -9.62
N LYS A 8 15.45 -7.25 -9.69
CA LYS A 8 16.48 -6.21 -9.53
C LYS A 8 16.74 -5.83 -8.06
N GLY A 9 16.19 -6.55 -7.10
CA GLY A 9 16.38 -6.32 -5.66
C GLY A 9 15.52 -5.20 -5.04
N LYS A 10 14.68 -4.52 -5.83
CA LYS A 10 13.74 -3.53 -5.27
C LYS A 10 12.66 -4.22 -4.45
N VAL A 11 12.42 -3.74 -3.23
CA VAL A 11 11.32 -4.22 -2.39
C VAL A 11 10.15 -3.24 -2.53
N VAL A 12 8.99 -3.74 -2.92
CA VAL A 12 7.75 -2.97 -3.10
C VAL A 12 6.77 -3.42 -2.03
N PHE A 13 6.18 -2.48 -1.30
CA PHE A 13 5.09 -2.78 -0.39
C PHE A 13 3.76 -2.64 -1.12
N GLN A 14 2.90 -3.64 -0.98
CA GLN A 14 1.59 -3.67 -1.62
C GLN A 14 0.46 -3.73 -0.59
N LEU A 15 -0.50 -2.85 -0.76
CA LEU A 15 -1.80 -2.90 -0.11
C LEU A 15 -2.83 -3.52 -1.05
N ARG A 16 -3.45 -4.61 -0.61
CA ARG A 16 -4.57 -5.25 -1.29
C ARG A 16 -5.85 -4.87 -0.57
N TYR A 17 -6.83 -4.33 -1.30
CA TYR A 17 -8.11 -3.91 -0.73
C TYR A 17 -9.26 -4.20 -1.69
N ARG A 18 -10.49 -4.06 -1.18
CA ARG A 18 -11.71 -4.08 -1.99
C ARG A 18 -12.40 -2.74 -1.87
N TYR A 19 -12.83 -2.20 -3.01
CA TYR A 19 -13.58 -0.96 -3.09
C TYR A 19 -14.68 -1.13 -4.13
N ALA A 20 -15.90 -0.73 -3.79
CA ALA A 20 -17.07 -0.89 -4.66
C ALA A 20 -17.22 -2.31 -5.25
N GLY A 21 -16.95 -3.35 -4.44
CA GLY A 21 -17.03 -4.76 -4.86
C GLY A 21 -15.88 -5.26 -5.75
N LYS A 22 -14.94 -4.40 -6.14
CA LYS A 22 -13.79 -4.74 -6.97
C LYS A 22 -12.54 -4.91 -6.13
N GLN A 23 -11.66 -5.83 -6.51
CA GLN A 23 -10.36 -6.01 -5.87
C GLN A 23 -9.34 -5.06 -6.48
N HIS A 24 -8.62 -4.33 -5.64
CA HIS A 24 -7.60 -3.37 -6.04
C HIS A 24 -6.25 -3.69 -5.37
N ARG A 25 -5.19 -3.14 -5.98
CA ARG A 25 -3.82 -3.16 -5.45
C ARG A 25 -3.26 -1.76 -5.53
N LEU A 26 -2.61 -1.33 -4.45
CA LEU A 26 -1.88 -0.06 -4.37
C LEU A 26 -0.44 -0.35 -3.95
N ASP A 27 0.50 0.21 -4.70
CA ASP A 27 1.91 0.15 -4.36
C ASP A 27 2.22 1.33 -3.41
N LEU A 28 2.68 1.01 -2.20
CA LEU A 28 2.99 1.94 -1.11
C LEU A 28 4.47 2.38 -1.12
N ASP A 29 5.12 2.29 -2.28
CA ASP A 29 6.52 2.69 -2.54
C ASP A 29 7.63 1.62 -2.32
N LEU A 30 8.85 1.99 -2.75
CA LEU A 30 10.04 1.16 -2.94
C LEU A 30 11.09 1.36 -1.82
N TYR A 31 11.50 0.28 -1.17
CA TYR A 31 12.72 0.25 -0.35
C TYR A 31 13.97 0.49 -1.23
N PRO A 32 15.00 1.22 -0.74
CA PRO A 32 15.20 1.69 0.63
C PRO A 32 14.67 3.10 0.92
N ASN A 33 13.91 3.71 0.00
CA ASN A 33 13.58 5.13 0.07
C ASN A 33 12.67 5.49 1.27
N ILE A 34 11.93 4.53 1.82
CA ILE A 34 11.01 4.71 2.95
C ILE A 34 11.25 3.63 4.03
N PRO A 35 11.39 4.01 5.32
CA PRO A 35 11.43 3.05 6.43
C PRO A 35 10.17 2.19 6.54
N LEU A 36 10.32 0.92 6.94
CA LEU A 36 9.17 -0.01 7.12
C LEU A 36 8.07 0.55 8.04
N LYS A 37 8.45 1.36 9.04
CA LYS A 37 7.50 2.01 9.96
C LYS A 37 6.57 2.98 9.23
N GLU A 38 7.11 3.80 8.33
CA GLU A 38 6.34 4.79 7.57
C GLU A 38 5.37 4.11 6.61
N VAL A 39 5.81 3.03 5.95
CA VAL A 39 4.94 2.20 5.10
C VAL A 39 3.76 1.61 5.89
N ARG A 40 3.99 1.18 7.14
CA ARG A 40 2.91 0.67 8.00
C ARG A 40 1.92 1.77 8.35
N THR A 41 2.41 2.93 8.78
CA THR A 41 1.56 4.10 9.08
C THR A 41 0.71 4.49 7.87
N GLU A 42 1.30 4.53 6.67
CA GLU A 42 0.58 4.88 5.45
C GLU A 42 -0.45 3.80 5.08
N SER A 43 -0.09 2.52 5.23
CA SER A 43 -1.05 1.42 5.03
C SER A 43 -2.26 1.52 5.96
N ASP A 44 -2.07 1.98 7.20
CA ASP A 44 -3.16 2.11 8.16
C ASP A 44 -4.03 3.34 7.85
N ARG A 45 -3.42 4.48 7.49
CA ARG A 45 -4.14 5.66 6.98
C ARG A 45 -5.04 5.31 5.78
N LEU A 46 -4.51 4.59 4.79
CA LEU A 46 -5.26 4.22 3.59
C LEU A 46 -6.40 3.22 3.89
N ARG A 47 -6.26 2.41 4.94
CA ARG A 47 -7.35 1.56 5.44
C ARG A 47 -8.45 2.39 6.09
N GLU A 48 -8.11 3.42 6.86
CA GLU A 48 -9.10 4.34 7.42
C GLU A 48 -9.86 5.10 6.33
N GLU A 49 -9.19 5.52 5.25
CA GLU A 49 -9.84 6.16 4.10
C GLU A 49 -10.82 5.20 3.39
N LEU A 50 -10.45 3.93 3.25
CA LEU A 50 -11.33 2.89 2.73
C LEU A 50 -12.56 2.66 3.61
N GLU A 51 -12.39 2.63 4.93
CA GLU A 51 -13.49 2.48 5.88
C GLU A 51 -14.48 3.66 5.79
N LYS A 52 -13.98 4.86 5.50
CA LYS A 52 -14.80 6.05 5.25
C LYS A 52 -15.47 6.05 3.88
N GLY A 53 -15.21 5.06 3.02
CA GLY A 53 -15.78 4.94 1.68
C GLY A 53 -15.04 5.72 0.60
N TYR A 54 -13.83 6.20 0.87
CA TYR A 54 -12.98 6.85 -0.13
C TYR A 54 -12.08 5.83 -0.83
N ALA A 55 -11.79 6.09 -2.11
CA ALA A 55 -10.79 5.33 -2.84
C ALA A 55 -9.39 5.83 -2.41
N PRO A 56 -8.52 4.95 -1.86
CA PRO A 56 -7.21 5.34 -1.38
C PRO A 56 -6.26 5.59 -2.56
N THR A 57 -5.55 6.71 -2.52
CA THR A 57 -4.51 7.08 -3.48
C THR A 57 -3.22 7.41 -2.76
N THR A 58 -2.10 6.82 -3.18
CA THR A 58 -0.78 7.32 -2.78
C THR A 58 -0.58 8.70 -3.41
N GLY A 59 -0.39 9.72 -2.58
CA GLY A 59 -0.18 11.11 -3.01
C GLY A 59 1.19 11.35 -3.62
#